data_AF-N9ZC93-F1
#
_entry.id   AF-N9ZC93-F1
#
_cell.length_a   1.000
_cell.length_b   1.000
_cell.length_c   1.000
_cell.angle_alpha   90.00
_cell.angle_beta   90.00
_cell.angle_gamma   90.00
#
_symmetry.space_group_name_H-M   'P 1'
#
loop_
_entity.id
_entity.type
_entity.pdbx_description
1 polymer ?
#
loop_
_entity_poly.entity_id
_entity_poly.type
_entity_poly.pdbx_seq_one_letter_code
_entity_poly.pdbx_strand_id
1 'polypeptide(L)'
;MMDLGLVNDKELVDLAVAAMKVAEDAKSALEQYKAEIQNRGLSVLKDRNNQYCRMYGTDGSYAAVSEPKEIDILNMPRLKQAIGEDVCTGLVTETTKTTYTLDRKLQKALKAIVTNDYTFEYTLEDYLKEMSVPVSEGQREVLARRLKGDYKEDKKTLLSVLGYLGKGTTEEAAEAAAPNMDMDLYYISKIKNAELIQAILPDEGIDWSMDEIKRSLIVTSKLKLEIAYEREDK
;
A
#
# COMPACT_ATOMS: atom_id res chain seq x y z
N MET A 1 28.46 4.96 -18.53
CA MET A 1 27.24 4.95 -17.68
C MET A 1 26.24 5.81 -18.41
N MET A 2 25.03 5.29 -18.68
CA MET A 2 24.02 6.02 -19.45
C MET A 2 23.56 7.25 -18.64
N ASP A 3 23.46 8.43 -19.26
CA ASP A 3 22.95 9.63 -18.61
C ASP A 3 21.42 9.58 -18.61
N LEU A 4 20.84 9.27 -17.45
CA LEU A 4 19.40 9.07 -17.28
C LEU A 4 18.61 10.38 -17.45
N GLY A 5 19.24 11.56 -17.39
CA GLY A 5 18.57 12.84 -17.60
C GLY A 5 18.17 13.13 -19.05
N LEU A 6 18.68 12.34 -20.00
CA LEU A 6 18.41 12.48 -21.45
C LEU A 6 17.43 11.42 -21.98
N VAL A 7 17.03 10.47 -21.14
CA VAL A 7 16.11 9.38 -21.48
C VAL A 7 14.69 9.83 -21.19
N ASN A 8 13.75 9.57 -22.10
CA ASN A 8 12.36 9.96 -21.87
C ASN A 8 11.64 9.00 -20.90
N ASP A 9 10.50 9.44 -20.37
CA ASP A 9 9.77 8.68 -19.35
C ASP A 9 9.37 7.26 -19.81
N LYS A 10 9.01 7.09 -21.09
CA LYS A 10 8.63 5.77 -21.64
C LYS A 10 9.83 4.82 -21.64
N GLU A 11 10.97 5.29 -22.14
CA GLU A 11 12.22 4.54 -22.15
C GLU A 11 12.71 4.21 -20.73
N LEU A 12 12.53 5.12 -19.76
CA LEU A 12 12.87 4.87 -18.36
C LEU A 12 12.02 3.74 -17.76
N VAL A 13 10.72 3.71 -18.06
CA VAL A 13 9.83 2.63 -17.63
C VAL A 13 10.26 1.30 -18.24
N ASP A 14 10.54 1.25 -19.54
CA ASP A 14 10.99 0.04 -20.25
C ASP A 14 12.31 -0.51 -19.70
N LEU A 15 13.28 0.38 -19.43
CA LEU A 15 14.55 0.01 -18.81
C LEU A 15 14.36 -0.55 -17.40
N ALA A 16 13.48 0.06 -16.61
CA ALA A 16 13.19 -0.39 -15.25
C ALA A 16 12.50 -1.76 -15.24
N VAL A 17 11.55 -1.98 -16.15
CA VAL A 17 10.90 -3.26 -16.43
C VAL A 17 11.93 -4.34 -16.78
N ALA A 18 12.85 -4.06 -17.70
CA ALA A 18 13.89 -5.01 -18.08
C ALA A 18 14.81 -5.35 -16.90
N ALA A 19 15.25 -4.35 -16.15
CA ALA A 19 16.09 -4.54 -14.97
C ALA A 19 15.39 -5.36 -13.86
N MET A 20 14.09 -5.14 -13.66
CA MET A 20 13.32 -5.85 -12.66
C MET A 20 13.15 -7.34 -13.03
N LYS A 21 13.04 -7.71 -14.32
CA LYS A 21 13.05 -9.12 -14.76
C LYS A 21 14.36 -9.81 -14.41
N VAL A 22 15.49 -9.18 -14.74
CA VAL A 22 16.83 -9.71 -14.41
C VAL A 22 17.00 -9.88 -12.90
N ALA A 23 16.52 -8.91 -12.11
CA ALA A 23 16.58 -8.97 -10.65
C ALA A 23 15.71 -10.11 -10.08
N GLU A 24 14.54 -10.37 -10.67
CA GLU A 24 13.65 -11.46 -10.26
C GLU A 24 14.26 -12.83 -10.56
N ASP A 25 14.84 -13.00 -11.75
CA ASP A 25 15.55 -14.24 -12.13
C ASP A 25 16.76 -14.49 -11.21
N ALA A 26 17.57 -13.46 -10.95
CA ALA A 26 18.70 -13.54 -10.03
C ALA A 26 18.27 -13.89 -8.60
N LYS A 27 17.15 -13.32 -8.13
CA LYS A 27 16.57 -13.62 -6.82
C LYS A 27 16.09 -15.07 -6.76
N SER A 28 15.42 -15.55 -7.80
CA SER A 28 14.95 -16.94 -7.90
C SER A 28 16.12 -17.94 -7.83
N ALA A 29 17.17 -17.71 -8.62
CA ALA A 29 18.38 -18.53 -8.59
C ALA A 29 19.06 -18.51 -7.21
N LEU A 30 19.16 -17.34 -6.58
CA LEU A 30 19.74 -17.21 -5.24
C LEU A 30 18.98 -18.02 -4.19
N GLU A 31 17.64 -18.01 -4.22
CA GLU A 31 16.83 -18.80 -3.29
C GLU A 31 17.01 -20.31 -3.51
N GLN A 32 17.13 -20.77 -4.76
CA GLN A 32 17.47 -22.17 -5.05
C GLN A 32 18.84 -22.55 -4.47
N TYR A 33 19.85 -21.70 -4.63
CA TYR A 33 21.19 -21.95 -4.08
C TYR A 33 21.18 -21.98 -2.54
N LYS A 34 20.48 -21.03 -1.89
CA LYS A 34 20.32 -21.03 -0.43
C LYS A 34 19.67 -22.31 0.06
N ALA A 35 18.59 -22.76 -0.58
CA ALA A 35 17.89 -23.99 -0.20
C ALA A 35 18.81 -25.21 -0.28
N GLU A 36 19.59 -25.32 -1.37
CA GLU A 36 20.57 -26.41 -1.51
C GLU A 36 21.69 -26.33 -0.47
N ILE A 37 22.21 -25.13 -0.17
CA ILE A 37 23.21 -24.93 0.89
C ILE A 37 22.63 -25.31 2.25
N GLN A 38 21.39 -24.92 2.57
CA GLN A 38 20.71 -25.29 3.81
C GLN A 38 20.53 -26.82 3.92
N ASN A 39 20.10 -27.50 2.86
CA ASN A 39 19.95 -28.95 2.83
C ASN A 39 21.28 -29.68 3.09
N ARG A 40 22.35 -29.21 2.46
CA ARG A 40 23.70 -29.76 2.66
C ARG A 40 24.21 -29.47 4.07
N GLY A 41 24.04 -28.25 4.56
CA GLY A 41 24.40 -27.86 5.92
C GLY A 41 23.66 -28.71 6.97
N LEU A 42 22.36 -28.91 6.80
CA LEU A 42 21.55 -29.74 7.71
C LEU A 42 22.04 -31.19 7.77
N SER A 43 22.44 -31.77 6.64
CA SER A 43 23.06 -33.11 6.62
C SER A 43 24.33 -33.14 7.47
N VAL A 44 25.19 -32.11 7.36
CA VAL A 44 26.42 -31.99 8.16
C VAL A 44 26.12 -31.80 9.65
N LEU A 45 25.09 -31.02 10.01
CA LEU A 45 24.68 -30.83 11.41
C LEU A 45 24.23 -32.14 12.05
N LYS A 46 23.41 -32.93 11.34
CA LYS A 46 22.91 -34.24 11.78
C LYS A 46 24.04 -35.25 11.97
N ASP A 47 24.94 -35.36 11.02
CA ASP A 47 26.05 -36.32 11.06
C ASP A 47 27.03 -36.04 12.21
N ARG A 48 27.20 -34.76 12.59
CA ARG A 48 28.16 -34.33 13.61
C ARG A 48 27.54 -34.03 14.97
N ASN A 49 26.22 -34.22 15.12
CA ASN A 49 25.43 -33.79 16.28
C ASN A 49 25.79 -32.35 16.73
N ASN A 50 26.01 -31.47 15.75
CA ASN A 50 26.46 -30.10 15.96
C ASN A 50 25.34 -29.13 15.56
N GLN A 51 25.25 -27.96 16.19
CA GLN A 51 24.20 -26.97 15.91
C GLN A 51 24.66 -25.86 14.94
N TYR A 52 25.90 -25.95 14.44
CA TYR A 52 26.52 -24.94 13.60
C TYR A 52 27.55 -25.54 12.63
N CYS A 53 27.55 -25.11 11.37
CA CYS A 53 28.61 -25.39 10.41
C CYS A 53 28.84 -24.23 9.43
N ARG A 54 30.07 -24.13 8.91
CA ARG A 54 30.45 -23.21 7.82
C ARG A 54 30.77 -24.00 6.55
N MET A 55 30.25 -23.55 5.42
CA MET A 55 30.53 -24.06 4.09
C MET A 55 31.28 -22.98 3.30
N TYR A 56 32.49 -23.28 2.85
CA TYR A 56 33.38 -22.30 2.21
C TYR A 56 33.29 -22.37 0.68
N GLY A 57 33.32 -21.21 0.03
CA GLY A 57 33.50 -21.05 -1.41
C GLY A 57 34.98 -20.98 -1.81
N THR A 58 35.24 -20.81 -3.11
CA THR A 58 36.60 -20.80 -3.68
C THR A 58 37.37 -19.51 -3.42
N ASP A 59 36.66 -18.39 -3.26
CA ASP A 59 37.27 -17.06 -3.17
C ASP A 59 37.10 -16.43 -1.78
N GLY A 60 37.19 -17.25 -0.73
CA GLY A 60 37.10 -16.80 0.66
C GLY A 60 35.70 -16.45 1.16
N SER A 61 34.66 -16.66 0.34
CA SER A 61 33.26 -16.56 0.77
C SER A 61 32.86 -17.78 1.62
N TYR A 62 31.85 -17.63 2.48
CA TYR A 62 31.28 -18.76 3.21
C TYR A 62 29.79 -18.55 3.51
N ALA A 63 29.06 -19.65 3.68
CA ALA A 63 27.72 -19.69 4.24
C ALA A 63 27.76 -20.39 5.61
N ALA A 64 27.05 -19.84 6.60
CA ALA A 64 26.86 -20.48 7.90
C ALA A 64 25.45 -21.05 7.99
N VAL A 65 25.35 -22.30 8.42
CA VAL A 65 24.08 -22.99 8.68
C VAL A 65 24.05 -23.36 10.15
N SER A 66 22.97 -23.00 10.83
CA SER A 66 22.78 -23.24 12.25
C SER A 66 21.34 -23.60 12.58
N GLU A 67 21.14 -24.38 13.62
CA GLU A 67 19.82 -24.79 14.12
C GLU A 67 19.62 -24.25 15.54
N PRO A 68 19.28 -22.95 15.70
CA PRO A 68 18.98 -22.39 17.00
C PRO A 68 17.70 -23.02 17.57
N LYS A 69 17.67 -23.21 18.88
CA LYS A 69 16.47 -23.69 19.58
C LYS A 69 15.73 -22.50 20.15
N GLU A 70 14.49 -22.31 19.71
CA GLU A 70 13.57 -21.34 20.26
C GLU A 70 12.66 -22.01 21.31
N ILE A 71 12.22 -21.24 22.31
CA ILE A 71 11.31 -21.70 23.35
C ILE A 71 10.16 -20.71 23.50
N ASP A 72 8.93 -21.22 23.42
CA ASP A 72 7.72 -20.45 23.66
C ASP A 72 7.04 -20.89 24.96
N ILE A 73 6.54 -19.92 25.72
CA ILE A 73 5.81 -20.20 26.96
C ILE A 73 4.34 -20.48 26.60
N LEU A 74 3.98 -21.75 26.51
CA LEU A 74 2.61 -22.19 26.21
C LEU A 74 1.63 -22.00 27.39
N ASN A 75 2.13 -22.09 28.62
CA ASN A 75 1.31 -21.99 29.83
C ASN A 75 2.11 -21.36 30.97
N MET A 76 1.94 -20.05 31.15
CA MET A 76 2.62 -19.30 32.20
C MET A 76 2.30 -19.79 33.62
N PRO A 77 1.05 -20.10 34.00
CA PRO A 77 0.75 -20.65 35.32
C PRO A 77 1.49 -21.96 35.65
N ARG A 78 1.53 -22.92 34.72
CA ARG A 78 2.26 -24.19 34.90
C ARG A 78 3.76 -23.96 34.99
N LEU A 79 4.29 -23.05 34.18
CA LEU A 79 5.70 -22.69 34.23
C LEU A 79 6.04 -22.06 35.60
N LYS A 80 5.24 -21.10 36.08
CA LYS A 80 5.37 -20.50 37.43
C LYS A 80 5.37 -21.55 38.54
N GLN A 81 4.46 -22.52 38.47
CA GLN A 81 4.43 -23.62 39.43
C GLN A 81 5.68 -24.51 39.38
N ALA A 82 6.24 -24.72 38.18
CA ALA A 82 7.38 -25.62 37.96
C ALA A 82 8.73 -25.00 38.34
N ILE A 83 8.97 -23.72 37.98
CA ILE A 83 10.27 -23.06 38.22
C ILE A 83 10.28 -22.15 39.46
N GLY A 84 9.12 -21.95 40.09
CA GLY A 84 8.97 -21.09 41.26
C GLY A 84 8.63 -19.65 40.88
N GLU A 85 7.81 -19.01 41.72
CA GLU A 85 7.29 -17.66 41.47
C GLU A 85 8.39 -16.58 41.49
N ASP A 86 9.35 -16.68 42.39
CA ASP A 86 10.48 -15.74 42.48
C ASP A 86 11.37 -15.78 41.22
N VAL A 87 11.61 -16.99 40.67
CA VAL A 87 12.41 -17.17 39.45
C VAL A 87 11.67 -16.63 38.24
N CYS A 88 10.37 -16.91 38.13
CA CYS A 88 9.53 -16.32 37.09
C CYS A 88 9.55 -14.79 37.16
N THR A 89 9.37 -14.21 38.35
CA THR A 89 9.30 -12.75 38.52
C THR A 89 10.62 -12.05 38.19
N GLY A 90 11.77 -12.69 38.47
CA GLY A 90 13.08 -12.12 38.18
C GLY A 90 13.59 -12.30 36.74
N LEU A 91 13.11 -13.31 36.01
CA LEU A 91 13.67 -13.70 34.70
C LEU A 91 12.68 -13.67 33.53
N VAL A 92 11.38 -13.56 33.79
CA VAL A 92 10.36 -13.43 32.76
C VAL A 92 9.92 -11.98 32.66
N THR A 93 10.12 -11.36 31.50
CA THR A 93 9.60 -10.01 31.20
C THR A 93 8.31 -10.14 30.41
N GLU A 94 7.21 -9.65 30.97
CA GLU A 94 5.93 -9.53 30.26
C GLU A 94 5.88 -8.20 29.51
N THR A 95 5.68 -8.24 28.19
CA THR A 95 5.57 -7.03 27.36
C THR A 95 4.20 -6.98 26.72
N THR A 96 3.35 -6.03 27.14
CA THR A 96 2.07 -5.74 26.48
C THR A 96 2.27 -4.64 25.43
N LYS A 97 2.09 -4.97 24.14
CA LYS A 97 2.13 -4.01 23.04
C LYS A 97 0.72 -3.70 22.56
N THR A 98 0.24 -2.49 22.85
CA THR A 98 -1.03 -2.00 22.29
C THR A 98 -0.78 -1.42 20.90
N THR A 99 -1.47 -1.95 19.89
CA THR A 99 -1.44 -1.43 18.52
C THR A 99 -2.84 -0.98 18.12
N TYR A 100 -2.94 0.20 17.50
CA TYR A 100 -4.20 0.71 16.97
C TYR A 100 -4.24 0.50 15.46
N THR A 101 -5.31 -0.13 14.98
CA THR A 101 -5.60 -0.27 13.55
C THR A 101 -6.81 0.60 13.24
N LEU A 102 -6.63 1.56 12.33
CA LEU A 102 -7.73 2.44 11.89
C LEU A 102 -8.49 1.76 10.74
N ASP A 103 -9.81 1.90 10.75
CA ASP A 103 -10.63 1.57 9.59
C ASP A 103 -10.22 2.42 8.37
N ARG A 104 -10.35 1.86 7.16
CA ARG A 104 -9.93 2.53 5.93
C ARG A 104 -10.68 3.83 5.67
N LYS A 105 -12.00 3.88 5.95
CA LYS A 105 -12.82 5.09 5.76
C LYS A 105 -12.44 6.16 6.77
N LEU A 106 -12.27 5.77 8.04
CA LEU A 106 -11.80 6.68 9.08
C LEU A 106 -10.42 7.25 8.73
N GLN A 107 -9.48 6.39 8.32
CA GLN A 107 -8.15 6.84 7.91
C GLN A 107 -8.20 7.83 6.73
N LYS A 108 -9.07 7.60 5.74
CA LYS A 108 -9.27 8.52 4.61
C LYS A 108 -9.79 9.88 5.09
N ALA A 109 -10.82 9.90 5.93
CA ALA A 109 -11.37 11.14 6.48
C ALA A 109 -10.34 11.91 7.32
N LEU A 110 -9.63 11.24 8.24
CA LEU A 110 -8.60 11.87 9.07
C LEU A 110 -7.48 12.49 8.23
N LYS A 111 -7.03 11.80 7.17
CA LYS A 111 -6.04 12.35 6.23
C LYS A 111 -6.56 13.61 5.56
N ALA A 112 -7.78 13.56 5.01
CA ALA A 112 -8.40 14.71 4.36
C ALA A 112 -8.53 15.91 5.31
N ILE A 113 -8.91 15.68 6.57
CA ILE A 113 -8.97 16.72 7.61
C ILE A 113 -7.58 17.35 7.81
N VAL A 114 -6.56 16.53 8.11
CA VAL A 114 -5.21 17.03 8.42
C VAL A 114 -4.58 17.79 7.23
N THR A 115 -4.86 17.38 6.00
CA THR A 115 -4.32 18.02 4.79
C THR A 115 -5.19 19.12 4.21
N ASN A 116 -6.33 19.45 4.83
CA ASN A 116 -7.35 20.36 4.27
C ASN A 116 -7.82 19.95 2.85
N ASP A 117 -7.90 18.64 2.60
CA ASP A 117 -8.30 18.07 1.31
C ASP A 117 -9.81 17.74 1.27
N TYR A 118 -10.63 18.77 1.48
CA TYR A 118 -12.09 18.66 1.44
C TYR A 118 -12.70 20.03 1.05
N THR A 119 -13.97 20.05 0.65
CA THR A 119 -14.75 21.29 0.51
C THR A 119 -16.22 21.06 0.88
N PHE A 120 -16.79 21.96 1.69
CA PHE A 120 -18.21 21.99 2.03
C PHE A 120 -19.01 23.00 1.17
N GLU A 121 -18.33 23.69 0.25
CA GLU A 121 -18.93 24.79 -0.55
C GLU A 121 -19.93 24.28 -1.59
N TYR A 122 -19.73 23.06 -2.09
CA TYR A 122 -20.51 22.48 -3.19
C TYR A 122 -21.00 21.09 -2.83
N THR A 123 -22.22 20.76 -3.26
CA THR A 123 -22.68 19.37 -3.33
C THR A 123 -22.15 18.73 -4.61
N LEU A 124 -22.05 17.40 -4.63
CA LEU A 124 -21.65 16.71 -5.85
C LEU A 124 -22.67 16.96 -6.98
N GLU A 125 -23.96 16.96 -6.66
CA GLU A 125 -25.01 17.19 -7.66
C GLU A 125 -24.92 18.56 -8.32
N ASP A 126 -24.61 19.60 -7.55
CA ASP A 126 -24.45 20.95 -8.10
C ASP A 126 -23.16 21.08 -8.90
N TYR A 127 -22.05 20.50 -8.39
CA TYR A 127 -20.78 20.52 -9.11
C TYR A 127 -20.86 19.81 -10.48
N LEU A 128 -21.57 18.68 -10.56
CA LEU A 128 -21.76 17.95 -11.82
C LEU A 128 -22.51 18.77 -12.90
N LYS A 129 -23.21 19.86 -12.54
CA LYS A 129 -23.86 20.77 -13.50
C LYS A 129 -22.87 21.78 -14.09
N GLU A 130 -21.80 22.09 -13.35
CA GLU A 130 -20.79 23.11 -13.69
C GLU A 130 -19.48 22.53 -14.22
N MET A 131 -19.42 21.21 -14.40
CA MET A 131 -18.25 20.53 -14.95
C MET A 131 -17.78 21.13 -16.27
N SER A 132 -16.46 21.04 -16.49
CA SER A 132 -15.83 21.52 -17.73
C SER A 132 -16.38 20.81 -18.98
N VAL A 133 -16.80 19.56 -18.85
CA VAL A 133 -17.43 18.76 -19.89
C VAL A 133 -18.94 18.70 -19.63
N PRO A 134 -19.79 19.05 -20.63
CA PRO A 134 -21.23 18.95 -20.48
C PRO A 134 -21.68 17.53 -20.14
N VAL A 135 -22.39 17.38 -19.01
CA VAL A 135 -22.94 16.11 -18.56
C VAL A 135 -24.47 16.16 -18.65
N SER A 136 -25.08 15.19 -19.33
CA SER A 136 -26.55 15.08 -19.40
C SER A 136 -27.15 14.69 -18.04
N GLU A 137 -28.45 14.95 -17.84
CA GLU A 137 -29.14 14.63 -16.59
C GLU A 137 -29.02 13.15 -16.19
N GLY A 138 -29.23 12.23 -17.14
CA GLY A 138 -29.06 10.79 -16.90
C GLY A 138 -27.62 10.40 -16.55
N GLN A 139 -26.63 11.05 -17.17
CA GLN A 139 -25.22 10.83 -16.80
C GLN A 139 -24.92 11.35 -15.40
N ARG A 140 -25.46 12.51 -15.01
CA ARG A 140 -25.27 13.08 -13.66
C ARG A 140 -25.81 12.14 -12.58
N GLU A 141 -26.98 11.55 -12.76
CA GLU A 141 -27.53 10.57 -11.80
C GLU A 141 -26.61 9.35 -11.63
N VAL A 142 -26.07 8.85 -12.74
CA VAL A 142 -25.14 7.70 -12.73
C VAL A 142 -23.84 8.07 -12.03
N LEU A 143 -23.27 9.25 -12.33
CA LEU A 143 -22.04 9.74 -11.73
C LEU A 143 -22.20 10.00 -10.22
N ALA A 144 -23.28 10.64 -9.79
CA ALA A 144 -23.54 10.93 -8.37
C ALA A 144 -23.50 9.66 -7.51
N ARG A 145 -23.97 8.53 -8.05
CA ARG A 145 -23.98 7.22 -7.36
C ARG A 145 -22.63 6.49 -7.42
N ARG A 146 -21.89 6.64 -8.52
CA ARG A 146 -20.68 5.85 -8.80
C ARG A 146 -19.39 6.51 -8.34
N LEU A 147 -19.31 7.84 -8.36
CA LEU A 147 -18.12 8.57 -7.92
C LEU A 147 -17.92 8.42 -6.40
N LYS A 148 -16.68 8.16 -5.98
CA LYS A 148 -16.31 7.89 -4.56
C LYS A 148 -15.17 8.77 -4.04
N GLY A 149 -14.69 9.71 -4.84
CA GLY A 149 -13.52 10.52 -4.54
C GLY A 149 -12.25 9.69 -4.57
N ASP A 150 -12.18 8.72 -5.47
CA ASP A 150 -10.95 7.97 -5.76
C ASP A 150 -10.51 8.35 -7.17
N TYR A 151 -9.38 9.06 -7.27
CA TYR A 151 -8.95 9.66 -8.52
C TYR A 151 -8.91 8.66 -9.69
N LYS A 152 -8.36 7.46 -9.47
CA LYS A 152 -8.16 6.47 -10.53
C LYS A 152 -9.50 5.85 -10.96
N GLU A 153 -10.29 5.42 -9.99
CA GLU A 153 -11.59 4.80 -10.26
C GLU A 153 -12.62 5.80 -10.80
N ASP A 154 -12.57 7.04 -10.31
CA ASP A 154 -13.45 8.12 -10.76
C ASP A 154 -13.09 8.59 -12.16
N LYS A 155 -11.80 8.68 -12.52
CA LYS A 155 -11.36 8.98 -13.90
C LYS A 155 -11.87 7.93 -14.87
N LYS A 156 -11.70 6.65 -14.55
CA LYS A 156 -12.24 5.54 -15.33
C LYS A 156 -13.77 5.60 -15.45
N THR A 157 -14.44 5.96 -14.36
CA THR A 157 -15.90 6.13 -14.35
C THR A 157 -16.35 7.28 -15.24
N LEU A 158 -15.68 8.43 -15.20
CA LEU A 158 -15.95 9.57 -16.09
C LEU A 158 -15.75 9.19 -17.56
N LEU A 159 -14.59 8.59 -17.90
CA LEU A 159 -14.31 8.16 -19.29
C LEU A 159 -15.37 7.20 -19.80
N SER A 160 -15.84 6.26 -18.97
CA SER A 160 -16.88 5.31 -19.33
C SER A 160 -18.24 5.97 -19.53
N VAL A 161 -18.67 6.82 -18.59
CA VAL A 161 -20.01 7.45 -18.62
C VAL A 161 -20.12 8.52 -19.71
N LEU A 162 -19.02 9.21 -20.01
CA LEU A 162 -18.95 10.21 -21.08
C LEU A 162 -18.72 9.60 -22.46
N GLY A 163 -18.51 8.28 -22.55
CA GLY A 163 -18.44 7.55 -23.81
C GLY A 163 -17.04 7.45 -24.44
N TYR A 164 -15.99 7.88 -23.74
CA TYR A 164 -14.60 7.75 -24.20
C TYR A 164 -14.05 6.32 -24.01
N LEU A 165 -14.48 5.63 -22.95
CA LEU A 165 -14.05 4.26 -22.64
C LEU A 165 -15.17 3.27 -22.96
N GLY A 166 -14.91 2.41 -23.95
CA GLY A 166 -15.85 1.40 -24.44
C GLY A 166 -15.18 0.07 -24.82
N LYS A 167 -15.95 -0.85 -25.41
CA LYS A 167 -15.44 -2.17 -25.80
C LYS A 167 -14.43 -2.04 -26.93
N GLY A 168 -13.16 -2.34 -26.65
CA GLY A 168 -12.06 -2.25 -27.62
C GLY A 168 -11.21 -0.97 -27.54
N THR A 169 -11.53 -0.05 -26.62
CA THR A 169 -10.70 1.13 -26.34
C THR A 169 -9.86 0.88 -25.09
N THR A 170 -8.55 1.08 -25.20
CA THR A 170 -7.66 1.04 -24.02
C THR A 170 -7.85 2.28 -23.15
N GLU A 171 -7.49 2.22 -21.86
CA GLU A 171 -7.55 3.39 -20.98
C GLU A 171 -6.67 4.52 -21.52
N GLU A 172 -5.47 4.23 -22.03
CA GLU A 172 -4.57 5.23 -22.64
C GLU A 172 -5.22 5.93 -23.84
N ALA A 173 -5.89 5.19 -24.73
CA ALA A 173 -6.57 5.78 -25.89
C ALA A 173 -7.77 6.63 -25.48
N ALA A 174 -8.53 6.19 -24.46
CA ALA A 174 -9.64 6.95 -23.92
C ALA A 174 -9.17 8.25 -23.24
N GLU A 175 -8.07 8.20 -22.49
CA GLU A 175 -7.45 9.35 -21.85
C GLU A 175 -6.90 10.36 -22.86
N ALA A 176 -6.26 9.90 -23.93
CA ALA A 176 -5.76 10.77 -24.99
C ALA A 176 -6.88 11.45 -25.80
N ALA A 177 -8.05 10.82 -25.91
CA ALA A 177 -9.20 11.34 -26.65
C ALA A 177 -10.11 12.27 -25.81
N ALA A 178 -10.09 12.12 -24.49
CA ALA A 178 -10.95 12.90 -23.59
C ALA A 178 -10.36 14.30 -23.31
N PRO A 179 -11.21 15.32 -23.07
CA PRO A 179 -10.76 16.59 -22.49
C PRO A 179 -10.06 16.37 -21.15
N ASN A 180 -9.14 17.27 -20.79
CA ASN A 180 -8.53 17.24 -19.46
C ASN A 180 -9.63 17.51 -18.39
N MET A 181 -9.83 16.54 -17.51
CA MET A 181 -10.79 16.56 -16.40
C MET A 181 -10.10 16.51 -15.02
N ASP A 182 -8.79 16.79 -14.95
CA ASP A 182 -8.00 16.67 -13.71
C ASP A 182 -8.53 17.62 -12.63
N MET A 183 -8.94 18.83 -13.03
CA MET A 183 -9.58 19.80 -12.13
C MET A 183 -10.95 19.31 -11.66
N ASP A 184 -11.76 18.71 -12.54
CA ASP A 184 -13.06 18.16 -12.14
C ASP A 184 -12.89 17.00 -11.15
N LEU A 185 -11.95 16.10 -11.41
CA LEU A 185 -11.58 15.00 -10.51
C LEU A 185 -11.08 15.51 -9.15
N TYR A 186 -10.31 16.59 -9.14
CA TYR A 186 -9.84 17.22 -7.91
C TYR A 186 -11.01 17.71 -7.03
N TYR A 187 -11.97 18.44 -7.62
CA TYR A 187 -13.13 18.92 -6.87
C TYR A 187 -14.08 17.78 -6.45
N ILE A 188 -14.32 16.80 -7.33
CA ILE A 188 -15.09 15.59 -6.99
C ILE A 188 -14.47 14.88 -5.78
N SER A 189 -13.14 14.73 -5.75
CA SER A 189 -12.42 14.14 -4.61
C SER A 189 -12.65 14.94 -3.32
N LYS A 190 -12.52 16.26 -3.37
CA LYS A 190 -12.74 17.13 -2.21
C LYS A 190 -14.16 17.10 -1.67
N ILE A 191 -15.16 17.11 -2.56
CA ILE A 191 -16.57 17.02 -2.18
C ILE A 191 -16.84 15.65 -1.54
N LYS A 192 -16.35 14.55 -2.13
CA LYS A 192 -16.51 13.21 -1.55
C LYS A 192 -15.77 13.02 -0.24
N ASN A 193 -14.64 13.69 -0.04
CA ASN A 193 -13.96 13.71 1.26
C ASN A 193 -14.81 14.46 2.31
N ALA A 194 -15.44 15.57 1.95
CA ALA A 194 -16.35 16.30 2.84
C ALA A 194 -17.58 15.46 3.24
N GLU A 195 -18.23 14.80 2.28
CA GLU A 195 -19.34 13.86 2.54
C GLU A 195 -18.90 12.74 3.51
N LEU A 196 -17.68 12.20 3.33
CA LEU A 196 -17.13 11.17 4.20
C LEU A 196 -16.85 11.67 5.62
N ILE A 197 -16.36 12.92 5.74
CA ILE A 197 -16.13 13.55 7.04
C ILE A 197 -17.46 13.75 7.78
N GLN A 198 -18.49 14.27 7.11
CA GLN A 198 -19.84 14.44 7.69
C GLN A 198 -20.48 13.10 8.09
N ALA A 199 -20.21 12.02 7.35
CA ALA A 199 -20.73 10.69 7.70
C ALA A 199 -20.08 10.08 8.96
N ILE A 200 -18.91 10.58 9.38
CA ILE A 200 -18.11 10.01 10.47
C ILE A 200 -18.13 10.90 11.71
N LEU A 201 -18.05 12.22 11.53
CA LEU A 201 -18.03 13.19 12.62
C LEU A 201 -19.46 13.63 12.98
N PRO A 202 -19.70 14.02 14.25
CA PRO A 202 -20.97 14.60 14.63
C PRO A 202 -21.20 15.94 13.90
N ASP A 203 -22.45 16.20 13.50
CA ASP A 203 -22.85 17.46 12.86
C ASP A 203 -22.63 18.65 13.81
N GLU A 204 -22.97 18.48 15.09
CA GLU A 204 -22.78 19.50 16.11
C GLU A 204 -21.31 19.59 16.51
N GLY A 205 -20.69 20.76 16.29
CA GLY A 205 -19.29 21.00 16.65
C GLY A 205 -18.27 20.33 15.71
N ILE A 206 -18.63 20.10 14.44
CA ILE A 206 -17.74 19.50 13.44
C ILE A 206 -16.44 20.30 13.30
N ASP A 207 -16.50 21.64 13.32
CA ASP A 207 -15.32 22.51 13.22
C ASP A 207 -14.33 22.28 14.37
N TRP A 208 -14.85 22.17 15.60
CA TRP A 208 -14.04 21.88 16.79
C TRP A 208 -13.41 20.49 16.70
N SER A 209 -14.19 19.49 16.30
CA SER A 209 -13.70 18.11 16.12
C SER A 209 -12.56 18.06 15.11
N MET A 210 -12.68 18.79 14.00
CA MET A 210 -11.67 18.85 12.95
C MET A 210 -10.39 19.56 13.43
N ASP A 211 -10.49 20.62 14.25
CA ASP A 211 -9.32 21.29 14.84
C ASP A 211 -8.57 20.36 15.80
N GLU A 212 -9.28 19.64 16.68
CA GLU A 212 -8.66 18.67 17.58
C GLU A 212 -7.99 17.51 16.84
N ILE A 213 -8.58 17.03 15.74
CA ILE A 213 -7.96 16.02 14.87
C ILE A 213 -6.64 16.53 14.27
N LYS A 214 -6.63 17.78 13.77
CA LYS A 214 -5.42 18.42 13.21
C LYS A 214 -4.31 18.56 14.25
N ARG A 215 -4.65 18.77 15.51
CA ARG A 215 -3.69 18.86 16.63
C ARG A 215 -3.19 17.50 17.10
N SER A 216 -3.98 16.45 16.89
CA SER A 216 -3.72 15.10 17.41
C SER A 216 -2.90 14.22 16.47
N LEU A 217 -2.77 14.59 15.19
CA LEU A 217 -2.21 13.73 14.15
C LEU A 217 -1.17 14.45 13.29
N ILE A 218 -0.16 13.70 12.85
CA ILE A 218 0.78 14.13 11.82
C ILE A 218 0.62 13.22 10.61
N VAL A 219 0.31 13.79 9.45
CA VAL A 219 0.32 13.08 8.17
C VAL A 219 1.68 13.28 7.52
N THR A 220 2.38 12.18 7.26
CA THR A 220 3.63 12.18 6.49
C THR A 220 3.39 11.55 5.13
N SER A 221 3.86 12.23 4.09
CA SER A 221 3.81 11.72 2.71
C SER A 221 5.09 10.93 2.41
N LYS A 222 4.94 9.75 1.81
CA LYS A 222 6.05 8.95 1.27
C LYS A 222 5.88 8.86 -0.23
N LEU A 223 6.94 9.15 -0.98
CA LEU A 223 6.96 8.91 -2.42
C LEU A 223 6.97 7.39 -2.65
N LYS A 224 5.98 6.88 -3.37
CA LYS A 224 5.88 5.48 -3.77
C LYS A 224 6.04 5.42 -5.29
N LEU A 225 6.98 4.58 -5.75
CA LEU A 225 7.08 4.18 -7.16
C LEU A 225 6.55 2.75 -7.26
N GLU A 226 5.72 2.51 -8.27
CA GLU A 226 5.23 1.18 -8.61
C GLU A 226 5.49 0.96 -10.11
N ILE A 227 6.22 -0.10 -10.43
CA ILE A 227 6.50 -0.54 -11.79
C ILE A 227 5.81 -1.88 -11.94
N ALA A 228 4.99 -2.02 -12.98
CA ALA A 228 4.24 -3.23 -13.26
C ALA A 228 4.48 -3.68 -14.69
N TYR A 229 4.43 -4.99 -14.89
CA TYR A 229 4.36 -5.60 -16.21
C TYR A 229 2.88 -5.79 -16.56
N GLU A 230 2.47 -5.52 -17.79
CA GLU A 230 1.27 -6.16 -18.30
C GLU A 230 1.51 -7.67 -18.23
N ARG A 231 0.68 -8.38 -17.46
CA ARG A 231 0.65 -9.84 -17.56
C ARG A 231 0.16 -10.14 -18.97
N GLU A 232 1.04 -10.66 -19.82
CA GLU A 232 0.58 -11.55 -20.88
C GLU A 232 -0.15 -12.70 -20.18
N ASP A 233 -1.47 -12.73 -20.35
CA ASP A 233 -2.32 -13.83 -19.94
C ASP A 233 -1.69 -15.14 -20.46
N LYS A 234 -1.28 -16.01 -19.54
CA LYS A 234 -0.96 -17.42 -19.83
C LYS A 234 -2.23 -18.25 -19.80
#